data_AF-A0A8T6MG59-F1
#
_entry.id   AF-A0A8T6MG59-F1
#
_cell.length_a   1.000
_cell.length_b   1.000
_cell.length_c   1.000
_cell.angle_alpha   90.00
_cell.angle_beta   90.00
_cell.angle_gamma   90.00
#
_symmetry.space_group_name_H-M   'P 1'
#
loop_
_entity.id
_entity.type
_entity.pdbx_description
1 polymer ?
#
loop_
_entity_poly.entity_id
_entity_poly.type
_entity_poly.pdbx_seq_one_letter_code
_entity_poly.pdbx_strand_id
1 'polypeptide(L)'
;MNSKEDNIQKILKNIPQQRTLREGDIVIGEVVQTTDKIAIVNINNKSEHVLSPSATGILFINNASEDYVEKMGDVVRIGDIVKAKITEQDKFGFKIKISEPDLGVIKSYCKNCKAELNLTDASIKCLNCKTINTKKIGKM
;
A
#
# COMPACT_ATOMS: atom_id res chain seq x y z
N MET A 1 17.83 -6.29 47.02
CA MET A 1 17.58 -5.28 45.97
C MET A 1 17.68 -5.97 44.60
N ASN A 2 16.70 -5.75 43.73
CA ASN A 2 16.74 -5.86 42.25
C ASN A 2 16.12 -7.03 41.46
N SER A 3 15.64 -8.13 42.04
CA SER A 3 14.96 -9.18 41.23
C SER A 3 13.67 -8.74 40.50
N LYS A 4 12.99 -7.68 40.96
CA LYS A 4 11.80 -7.14 40.27
C LYS A 4 12.18 -6.24 39.09
N GLU A 5 13.27 -5.48 39.20
CA GLU A 5 13.74 -4.57 38.15
C GLU A 5 14.34 -5.34 36.96
N ASP A 6 15.09 -6.41 37.25
CA ASP A 6 15.66 -7.28 36.22
C ASP A 6 14.58 -7.97 35.37
N ASN A 7 13.44 -8.29 35.98
CA ASN A 7 12.31 -8.92 35.30
C ASN A 7 11.58 -7.93 34.38
N ILE A 8 11.42 -6.68 34.81
CA ILE A 8 10.85 -5.61 33.97
C ILE A 8 11.76 -5.35 32.76
N GLN A 9 13.08 -5.29 32.95
CA GLN A 9 14.02 -5.10 31.83
C GLN A 9 14.00 -6.26 30.82
N LYS A 10 13.84 -7.51 31.28
CA LYS A 10 13.68 -8.67 30.40
C LYS A 10 12.38 -8.60 29.58
N ILE A 11 11.28 -8.14 30.17
CA ILE A 11 10.01 -7.96 29.46
C ILE A 11 10.14 -6.87 28.39
N LEU A 12 10.72 -5.71 28.75
CA LEU A 12 10.90 -4.59 27.81
C LEU A 12 11.79 -4.94 26.61
N LYS A 13 12.82 -5.79 26.79
CA LYS A 13 13.66 -6.28 25.68
C LYS A 13 12.93 -7.23 24.72
N ASN A 14 11.86 -7.87 25.16
CA ASN A 14 11.07 -8.82 24.36
C ASN A 14 9.84 -8.17 23.70
N ILE A 15 9.57 -6.88 23.94
CA ILE A 15 8.57 -6.14 23.17
C ILE A 15 9.14 -5.97 21.76
N PRO A 16 8.41 -6.37 20.69
CA PRO A 16 8.87 -6.16 19.32
C PRO A 16 9.13 -4.67 19.12
N GLN A 17 10.40 -4.30 18.98
CA GLN A 17 10.79 -2.91 18.79
C GLN A 17 10.12 -2.41 17.51
N GLN A 18 9.38 -1.29 17.62
CA GLN A 18 8.80 -0.63 16.46
C GLN A 18 9.94 -0.22 15.52
N ARG A 19 10.16 -1.00 14.47
CA ARG A 19 11.03 -0.60 13.38
C ARG A 19 10.32 0.55 12.65
N THR A 20 11.03 1.66 12.47
CA THR A 20 10.55 2.75 11.63
C THR A 20 10.63 2.32 10.17
N LEU A 21 9.62 2.65 9.38
CA LEU A 21 9.64 2.46 7.92
C LEU A 21 10.83 3.20 7.30
N ARG A 22 11.48 2.59 6.32
CA ARG A 22 12.64 3.14 5.60
C ARG A 22 12.46 3.03 4.09
N GLU A 23 13.31 3.75 3.38
CA GLU A 23 13.48 3.55 1.94
C GLU A 23 13.80 2.09 1.63
N GLY A 24 13.13 1.55 0.61
CA GLY A 24 13.24 0.16 0.18
C GLY A 24 12.19 -0.77 0.79
N ASP A 25 11.53 -0.38 1.89
CA ASP A 25 10.52 -1.23 2.53
C ASP A 25 9.29 -1.42 1.62
N ILE A 26 8.77 -2.66 1.60
CA ILE A 26 7.50 -2.98 0.96
C ILE A 26 6.38 -2.79 1.99
N VAL A 27 5.39 -2.00 1.62
CA VAL A 27 4.26 -1.65 2.47
C VAL A 27 2.94 -1.98 1.78
N ILE A 28 1.93 -2.22 2.59
CA ILE A 28 0.54 -2.38 2.15
C ILE A 28 -0.27 -1.24 2.74
N GLY A 29 -1.09 -0.61 1.90
CA GLY A 29 -1.93 0.50 2.31
C GLY A 29 -3.20 0.61 1.49
N GLU A 30 -4.12 1.43 1.97
CA GLU A 30 -5.39 1.73 1.32
C GLU A 30 -5.34 3.13 0.70
N VAL A 31 -5.77 3.25 -0.55
CA VAL A 31 -5.89 4.54 -1.22
C VAL A 31 -7.05 5.32 -0.60
N VAL A 32 -6.76 6.44 0.04
CA VAL A 32 -7.79 7.27 0.71
C VAL A 32 -8.19 8.49 -0.12
N GLN A 33 -7.32 8.95 -1.01
CA GLN A 33 -7.62 10.10 -1.88
C GLN A 33 -6.85 10.00 -3.20
N THR A 34 -7.44 10.52 -4.27
CA THR A 34 -6.82 10.58 -5.59
C THR A 34 -7.10 11.93 -6.26
N THR A 35 -6.10 12.48 -6.94
CA THR A 35 -6.23 13.54 -7.95
C THR A 35 -5.70 13.02 -9.28
N ASP A 36 -5.59 13.85 -10.32
CA ASP A 36 -5.05 13.41 -11.61
C ASP A 36 -3.58 12.97 -11.51
N LYS A 37 -2.79 13.60 -10.63
CA LYS A 37 -1.32 13.40 -10.56
C LYS A 37 -0.85 12.62 -9.34
N ILE A 38 -1.63 12.58 -8.27
CA ILE A 38 -1.25 11.95 -7.00
C ILE A 38 -2.35 11.06 -6.43
N ALA A 39 -1.94 10.01 -5.74
CA ALA A 39 -2.80 9.25 -4.83
C ALA A 39 -2.20 9.27 -3.43
N ILE A 40 -3.05 9.52 -2.43
CA ILE A 40 -2.71 9.44 -1.01
C ILE A 40 -3.11 8.06 -0.53
N VAL A 41 -2.17 7.36 0.09
CA VAL A 41 -2.31 6.01 0.60
C VAL A 41 -2.12 6.03 2.10
N ASN A 42 -3.11 5.56 2.86
CA ASN A 42 -2.94 5.29 4.27
C ASN A 42 -2.23 3.94 4.41
N ILE A 43 -1.03 3.94 4.96
CA ILE A 43 -0.21 2.75 5.16
C ILE A 43 -0.61 2.13 6.50
N ASN A 44 -1.36 1.04 6.41
CA ASN A 44 -1.98 0.37 7.56
C ASN A 44 -1.08 -0.73 8.18
N ASN A 45 0.11 -0.93 7.59
CA ASN A 45 1.16 -1.90 7.93
C ASN A 45 0.90 -3.38 7.61
N LYS A 46 1.89 -3.97 6.93
CA LYS A 46 2.30 -5.39 6.93
C LYS A 46 3.52 -5.54 6.00
N SER A 47 4.66 -4.98 6.41
CA SER A 47 5.94 -5.66 6.13
C SER A 47 6.06 -6.77 7.18
N GLU A 48 6.64 -7.93 6.82
CA GLU A 48 6.71 -9.13 7.68
C GLU A 48 7.31 -8.88 9.08
N HIS A 49 7.91 -7.69 9.32
CA HIS A 49 8.67 -7.40 10.53
C HIS A 49 8.42 -6.01 11.15
N VAL A 50 7.33 -5.30 10.81
CA VAL A 50 7.14 -3.91 11.29
C VAL A 50 5.72 -3.62 11.79
N LEU A 51 5.59 -3.28 13.08
CA LEU A 51 4.45 -2.54 13.62
C LEU A 51 4.83 -1.05 13.72
N SER A 52 4.34 -0.23 12.81
CA SER A 52 4.40 1.23 12.91
C SER A 52 2.98 1.81 13.00
N PRO A 53 2.79 2.98 13.64
CA PRO A 53 1.55 3.74 13.53
C PRO A 53 1.22 4.01 12.05
N SER A 54 -0.06 4.25 11.76
CA SER A 54 -0.52 4.56 10.40
C SER A 54 0.33 5.68 9.79
N ALA A 55 0.90 5.42 8.62
CA ALA A 55 1.78 6.35 7.91
C ALA A 55 1.15 6.81 6.60
N THR A 56 1.48 8.01 6.14
CA THR A 56 0.97 8.54 4.87
C THR A 56 1.95 8.22 3.74
N GLY A 57 1.47 7.51 2.72
CA GLY A 57 2.15 7.29 1.45
C GLY A 57 1.64 8.23 0.36
N ILE A 58 2.54 8.77 -0.46
CA ILE A 58 2.22 9.63 -1.60
C ILE A 58 2.73 8.93 -2.87
N LEU A 59 1.78 8.50 -3.71
CA LEU A 59 2.05 7.91 -5.01
C LEU A 59 1.92 8.99 -6.10
N PHE A 60 3.01 9.26 -6.80
CA PHE A 60 3.02 10.13 -7.98
C PHE A 60 2.77 9.33 -9.26
N ILE A 61 2.18 9.97 -10.27
CA ILE A 61 1.79 9.29 -11.53
C ILE A 61 2.99 8.63 -12.25
N ASN A 62 4.17 9.24 -12.19
CA ASN A 62 5.41 8.69 -12.74
C ASN A 62 5.94 7.46 -11.98
N ASN A 63 5.44 7.22 -10.77
CA ASN A 63 5.77 6.07 -9.94
C ASN A 63 4.65 5.01 -9.97
N ALA A 64 3.57 5.26 -10.71
CA ALA A 64 2.37 4.43 -10.74
C ALA A 64 2.43 3.35 -11.84
N SER A 65 3.11 3.60 -12.96
CA SER A 65 3.34 2.63 -14.02
C SER A 65 4.67 2.91 -14.73
N GLU A 66 5.20 1.92 -15.46
CA GLU A 66 6.30 2.12 -16.40
C GLU A 66 5.78 2.68 -17.74
N ASP A 67 4.54 2.32 -18.10
CA ASP A 67 3.84 2.89 -19.25
C ASP A 67 3.31 4.31 -18.95
N TYR A 68 3.08 5.07 -20.02
CA TYR A 68 2.44 6.38 -19.90
C TYR A 68 1.02 6.25 -19.36
N VAL A 69 0.74 7.00 -18.29
CA VAL A 69 -0.58 7.12 -17.67
C VAL A 69 -0.98 8.59 -17.69
N GLU A 70 -2.16 8.89 -18.21
CA GLU A 70 -2.70 10.25 -18.24
C GLU A 70 -3.29 10.65 -16.88
N LYS A 71 -4.02 9.74 -16.23
CA LYS A 71 -4.74 10.00 -14.96
C LYS A 71 -4.51 8.90 -13.94
N MET A 72 -4.25 9.30 -12.69
CA MET A 72 -4.08 8.35 -11.57
C MET A 72 -5.26 7.40 -11.39
N GLY A 73 -6.49 7.85 -11.69
CA GLY A 73 -7.73 7.08 -11.58
C GLY A 73 -7.80 5.83 -12.48
N ASP A 74 -6.94 5.74 -13.49
CA ASP A 74 -6.79 4.60 -14.39
C ASP A 74 -5.88 3.52 -13.81
N VAL A 75 -5.06 3.87 -12.80
CA VAL A 75 -4.15 2.95 -12.11
C VAL A 75 -4.73 2.51 -10.78
N VAL A 76 -5.12 3.48 -9.94
CA VAL A 76 -5.60 3.27 -8.57
C VAL A 76 -6.83 4.12 -8.28
N ARG A 77 -7.65 3.70 -7.32
CA ARG A 77 -8.87 4.41 -6.92
C ARG A 77 -9.03 4.36 -5.41
N ILE A 78 -9.80 5.30 -4.87
CA ILE A 78 -10.18 5.34 -3.46
C ILE A 78 -10.79 3.98 -3.04
N GLY A 79 -10.28 3.43 -1.94
CA GLY A 79 -10.63 2.11 -1.39
C GLY A 79 -9.86 0.93 -1.98
N ASP A 80 -8.96 1.14 -2.95
CA ASP A 80 -8.05 0.08 -3.40
C ASP A 80 -6.99 -0.21 -2.33
N ILE A 81 -6.66 -1.48 -2.15
CA ILE A 81 -5.49 -1.90 -1.35
C ILE A 81 -4.31 -2.08 -2.30
N VAL A 82 -3.22 -1.39 -2.01
CA VAL A 82 -2.01 -1.36 -2.82
C VAL A 82 -0.82 -1.92 -2.06
N LYS A 83 -0.01 -2.70 -2.75
CA LYS A 83 1.34 -3.11 -2.34
C LYS A 83 2.32 -2.17 -3.03
N ALA A 84 3.13 -1.47 -2.25
CA ALA A 84 4.00 -0.40 -2.73
C ALA A 84 5.37 -0.47 -2.06
N LYS A 85 6.37 0.14 -2.71
CA LYS A 85 7.72 0.28 -2.17
C LYS A 85 7.98 1.72 -1.79
N ILE A 86 8.57 1.94 -0.62
CA ILE A 86 9.01 3.27 -0.20
C ILE A 86 10.26 3.66 -0.99
N THR A 87 10.22 4.81 -1.64
CA THR A 87 11.36 5.35 -2.40
C THR A 87 12.06 6.48 -1.66
N GLU A 88 11.33 7.22 -0.82
CA GLU A 88 11.86 8.40 -0.14
C GLU A 88 11.01 8.71 1.08
N GLN A 89 11.62 9.26 2.12
CA GLN A 89 10.92 9.79 3.28
C GLN A 89 11.07 11.31 3.30
N ASP A 90 9.94 12.02 3.37
CA ASP A 90 9.87 13.46 3.52
C ASP A 90 9.09 13.83 4.80
N LYS A 91 9.10 15.10 5.18
CA LYS A 91 8.38 15.65 6.34
C LYS A 91 6.87 15.41 6.27
N PHE A 92 6.32 15.29 5.07
CA PHE A 92 4.89 15.12 4.82
C PHE A 92 4.44 13.66 4.73
N GLY A 93 5.37 12.71 4.65
CA GLY A 93 5.07 11.29 4.49
C GLY A 93 6.12 10.56 3.65
N PHE A 94 5.75 9.37 3.18
CA PHE A 94 6.61 8.51 2.39
C PHE A 94 6.23 8.59 0.91
N LYS A 95 7.21 8.89 0.05
CA LYS A 95 7.03 8.72 -1.38
C LYS A 95 7.06 7.24 -1.69
N ILE A 96 6.07 6.77 -2.43
CA ILE A 96 5.93 5.35 -2.77
C ILE A 96 5.91 5.14 -4.29
N LYS A 97 6.24 3.92 -4.70
CA LYS A 97 6.10 3.44 -6.07
C LYS A 97 5.37 2.11 -6.13
N ILE A 98 4.63 1.92 -7.22
CA ILE A 98 3.96 0.67 -7.56
C ILE A 98 4.24 0.22 -9.00
N SER A 99 5.14 0.91 -9.70
CA SER A 99 5.45 0.63 -11.12
C SER A 99 6.12 -0.73 -11.35
N GLU A 100 6.77 -1.30 -10.34
CA GLU A 100 7.50 -2.59 -10.41
C GLU A 100 6.55 -3.79 -10.62
N PRO A 101 6.99 -4.89 -11.25
CA PRO A 101 6.12 -6.01 -11.64
C PRO A 101 5.36 -6.70 -10.50
N ASP A 102 5.92 -6.75 -9.29
CA ASP A 102 5.30 -7.40 -8.12
C ASP A 102 4.51 -6.42 -7.23
N LEU A 103 4.41 -5.15 -7.65
CA LEU A 103 3.72 -4.08 -6.92
C LEU A 103 2.48 -3.62 -7.69
N GLY A 104 1.54 -2.99 -6.99
CA GLY A 104 0.29 -2.55 -7.59
C GLY A 104 -0.91 -2.80 -6.70
N VAL A 105 -2.09 -2.78 -7.31
CA VAL A 105 -3.35 -3.06 -6.63
C VAL A 105 -3.45 -4.56 -6.35
N ILE A 106 -3.51 -4.93 -5.07
CA ILE A 106 -3.67 -6.32 -4.60
C ILE A 106 -5.10 -6.64 -4.15
N LYS A 107 -5.91 -5.61 -3.92
CA LYS A 107 -7.34 -5.77 -3.66
C LYS A 107 -8.10 -4.57 -4.20
N SER A 108 -9.22 -4.82 -4.87
CA SER A 108 -10.07 -3.76 -5.40
C SER A 108 -11.52 -4.20 -5.48
N TYR A 109 -12.42 -3.23 -5.53
CA TYR A 109 -13.85 -3.43 -5.57
C TYR A 109 -14.45 -2.83 -6.84
N CYS A 110 -15.48 -3.49 -7.36
CA CYS A 110 -16.19 -3.01 -8.53
C CYS A 110 -16.86 -1.67 -8.24
N LYS A 111 -16.64 -0.67 -9.11
CA LYS A 111 -17.30 0.64 -9.02
C LYS A 111 -18.83 0.54 -8.93
N ASN A 112 -19.42 -0.42 -9.65
CA ASN A 112 -20.86 -0.50 -9.83
C ASN A 112 -21.55 -1.29 -8.70
N CYS A 113 -21.09 -2.52 -8.42
CA CYS A 113 -21.77 -3.42 -7.48
C CYS A 113 -21.00 -3.67 -6.18
N LYS A 114 -19.84 -3.03 -5.98
CA LYS A 114 -18.97 -3.19 -4.80
C LYS A 114 -18.46 -4.61 -4.54
N ALA A 115 -18.76 -5.57 -5.43
CA ALA A 115 -18.17 -6.90 -5.36
C ALA A 115 -16.65 -6.85 -5.53
N GLU A 116 -15.95 -7.71 -4.82
CA GLU A 116 -14.50 -7.87 -4.95
C GLU A 116 -14.13 -8.29 -6.38
N LEU A 117 -13.11 -7.64 -6.94
CA LEU A 117 -12.64 -7.94 -8.28
C LEU A 117 -11.64 -9.10 -8.22
N ASN A 118 -11.81 -10.10 -9.08
CA ASN A 118 -10.79 -11.12 -9.27
C ASN A 118 -9.65 -10.52 -10.10
N LEU A 119 -8.55 -10.20 -9.41
CA LEU A 119 -7.34 -9.67 -10.03
C LEU A 119 -6.55 -10.85 -10.59
N THR A 120 -6.67 -11.08 -11.91
CA THR A 120 -5.83 -12.04 -12.64
C THR A 120 -4.82 -11.28 -13.47
N ASP A 121 -3.64 -11.87 -13.71
CA ASP A 121 -2.54 -11.24 -14.46
C ASP A 121 -2.92 -10.74 -15.87
N ALA A 122 -4.04 -11.20 -16.43
CA ALA A 122 -4.49 -10.89 -17.78
C ALA A 122 -5.71 -9.96 -17.88
N SER A 123 -6.62 -9.93 -16.89
CA SER A 123 -7.81 -9.08 -16.99
C SER A 123 -8.53 -8.85 -15.66
N ILE A 124 -9.12 -7.66 -15.51
CA ILE A 124 -9.97 -7.29 -14.37
C ILE A 124 -11.41 -7.20 -14.85
N LYS A 125 -12.17 -8.27 -14.63
CA LYS A 125 -13.61 -8.30 -14.89
C LYS A 125 -14.36 -8.53 -13.58
N CYS A 126 -15.37 -7.70 -13.35
CA CYS A 126 -16.32 -7.98 -12.27
C CYS A 126 -17.20 -9.16 -12.66
N LEU A 127 -17.12 -10.26 -11.91
CA LEU A 127 -17.96 -11.45 -12.15
C LEU A 127 -19.44 -11.20 -11.84
N ASN A 128 -19.77 -10.19 -11.03
CA ASN A 128 -21.13 -9.91 -10.61
C ASN A 128 -21.90 -9.04 -11.64
N CYS A 129 -21.34 -7.89 -12.04
CA CYS A 129 -22.04 -6.95 -12.92
C CYS A 129 -21.42 -6.82 -14.32
N LYS A 130 -20.44 -7.66 -14.67
CA LYS A 130 -19.76 -7.72 -15.98
C LYS A 130 -19.04 -6.43 -16.41
N THR A 131 -18.93 -5.43 -15.54
CA THR A 131 -18.18 -4.20 -15.83
C THR A 131 -16.69 -4.49 -15.96
N ILE A 132 -16.08 -4.02 -17.05
CA ILE A 132 -14.64 -4.08 -17.31
C ILE A 132 -13.99 -2.90 -16.59
N ASN A 133 -12.92 -3.15 -15.83
CA ASN A 133 -12.10 -2.10 -15.22
C ASN A 133 -10.67 -2.20 -15.75
N THR A 134 -10.02 -1.05 -15.94
CA THR A 134 -8.57 -0.93 -16.16
C THR A 134 -7.93 -0.52 -14.84
N LYS A 135 -6.95 -1.30 -14.34
CA LYS A 135 -6.07 -0.98 -13.19
C LYS A 135 -4.74 -1.72 -13.36
N LYS A 136 -3.68 -1.22 -12.73
CA LYS A 136 -2.40 -1.95 -12.63
C LYS A 136 -2.47 -2.95 -11.47
N ILE A 137 -2.32 -4.23 -11.79
CA ILE A 137 -2.37 -5.32 -10.81
C ILE A 137 -0.99 -5.55 -10.22
N GLY A 138 -0.93 -5.63 -8.89
CA GLY A 138 0.24 -6.12 -8.17
C GLY A 138 0.02 -7.56 -7.76
N LYS A 139 1.11 -8.34 -7.66
CA LYS A 139 1.05 -9.71 -7.16
C LYS A 139 1.00 -9.71 -5.63
N MET A 140 0.16 -10.58 -5.08
CA MET A 140 0.04 -10.75 -3.63
C MET A 140 1.34 -11.31 -3.05
#